data_AF-A0A6B3N890-F1
#
_entry.id   AF-A0A6B3N890-F1
#
_cell.length_a   1.000
_cell.length_b   1.000
_cell.length_c   1.000
_cell.angle_alpha   90.00
_cell.angle_beta   90.00
_cell.angle_gamma   90.00
#
_symmetry.space_group_name_H-M   'P 1'
#
loop_
_entity.id
_entity.type
_entity.pdbx_description
1 polymer ?
#
loop_
_entity_poly.entity_id
_entity_poly.type
_entity_poly.pdbx_seq_one_letter_code
_entity_poly.pdbx_strand_id
1 'polypeptide(L)'
;MKLQRTTLLLLVSAILLGGFVYVYEIQGAPKREAAKAKKQQLFSFEEDQIQTLTIYRDQQTWEFERVDKQKSPWQMKQPQDAPASDAAISFLTNLLVNGINSRSFTVSSQQRQEYGLDQPSATVVVELKNQEIHQLILGKPDFNGNSIYAENPQRRTPGKLEVLLVSIDFEYAVNRQQSEWLYQETSK
;
A
#
# COMPACT_ATOMS: atom_id res chain seq x y z
N MET A 1 18.03 -21.71 56.17
CA MET A 1 16.55 -21.62 56.28
C MET A 1 15.93 -22.71 55.42
N LYS A 2 15.04 -23.54 55.97
CA LYS A 2 14.38 -24.63 55.23
C LYS A 2 13.17 -24.03 54.50
N LEU A 3 13.22 -23.94 53.17
CA LEU A 3 12.12 -23.39 52.37
C LEU A 3 10.87 -24.26 52.52
N GLN A 4 9.73 -23.64 52.80
CA GLN A 4 8.46 -24.36 52.91
C GLN A 4 7.99 -24.82 51.52
N ARG A 5 7.35 -25.99 51.45
CA ARG A 5 6.88 -26.61 50.20
C ARG A 5 6.00 -25.66 49.37
N THR A 6 5.21 -24.84 50.05
CA THR A 6 4.34 -23.81 49.45
C THR A 6 5.14 -22.72 48.73
N THR A 7 6.26 -22.30 49.31
CA THR A 7 7.18 -21.33 48.67
C THR A 7 7.80 -21.92 47.41
N LEU A 8 8.16 -23.21 47.43
CA LEU A 8 8.70 -23.90 46.26
C LEU A 8 7.69 -23.97 45.11
N LEU A 9 6.42 -24.29 45.43
CA LEU A 9 5.31 -24.36 44.48
C LEU A 9 5.02 -23.01 43.83
N LEU A 10 5.03 -21.92 44.61
CA LEU A 10 4.88 -20.56 44.11
C LEU A 10 6.05 -20.18 43.19
N LEU A 11 7.28 -20.56 43.54
CA LEU A 11 8.47 -20.24 42.76
C LEU A 11 8.45 -20.95 41.40
N VAL A 12 8.08 -22.23 41.38
CA VAL A 12 7.89 -22.99 40.12
C VAL A 12 6.77 -22.38 39.27
N SER A 13 5.64 -22.02 39.89
CA SER A 13 4.53 -21.38 39.18
C SER A 13 4.94 -20.02 38.60
N ALA A 14 5.70 -19.23 39.34
CA ALA A 14 6.23 -17.94 38.87
C ALA A 14 7.20 -18.12 37.70
N ILE A 15 8.06 -19.14 37.73
CA ILE A 15 8.96 -19.46 36.61
C ILE A 15 8.16 -19.93 35.39
N LEU A 16 7.14 -20.77 35.57
CA LEU A 16 6.29 -21.23 34.47
C LEU A 16 5.50 -20.09 33.82
N LEU A 17 4.87 -19.24 34.62
CA LEU A 17 4.14 -18.07 34.13
C LEU A 17 5.09 -17.05 33.49
N GLY A 18 6.24 -16.78 34.11
CA GLY A 18 7.27 -15.88 33.56
C GLY A 18 7.84 -16.39 32.24
N GLY A 19 8.13 -17.70 32.14
CA GLY A 19 8.57 -18.33 30.90
C GLY A 19 7.49 -18.30 29.81
N PHE A 20 6.24 -18.56 30.17
CA PHE A 20 5.11 -18.47 29.25
C PHE A 20 4.93 -17.05 28.70
N VAL A 21 4.93 -16.03 29.56
CA VAL A 21 4.85 -14.62 29.17
C VAL A 21 6.05 -14.22 28.30
N TYR A 22 7.26 -14.64 28.66
CA TYR A 22 8.47 -14.37 27.87
C TYR A 22 8.36 -14.93 26.44
N VAL A 23 7.89 -16.19 26.28
CA VAL A 23 7.73 -16.79 24.95
C VAL A 23 6.55 -16.17 24.19
N TYR A 24 5.42 -15.94 24.85
CA TYR A 24 4.19 -15.47 24.18
C TYR A 24 4.20 -13.98 23.87
N GLU A 25 4.65 -13.13 24.79
CA GLU A 25 4.71 -11.69 24.61
C GLU A 25 6.02 -11.25 23.95
N ILE A 26 7.20 -11.61 24.47
CA ILE A 26 8.47 -11.04 23.98
C ILE A 26 8.90 -11.68 22.65
N GLN A 27 8.82 -13.01 22.50
CA GLN A 27 9.18 -13.67 21.24
C GLN A 27 8.02 -13.78 20.24
N GLY A 28 6.78 -13.84 20.73
CA GLY A 28 5.58 -13.98 19.90
C GLY A 28 5.10 -12.66 19.27
N ALA A 29 5.31 -11.52 19.95
CA ALA A 29 4.92 -10.20 19.43
C ALA A 29 5.53 -9.87 18.06
N PRO A 30 6.85 -9.96 17.82
CA PRO A 30 7.43 -9.54 16.54
C PRO A 30 6.89 -10.36 15.35
N LYS A 31 6.68 -11.68 15.52
CA LYS A 31 6.11 -12.51 14.46
C LYS A 31 4.65 -12.15 14.16
N ARG A 32 3.85 -11.86 15.18
CA ARG A 32 2.45 -11.45 15.01
C ARG A 32 2.33 -10.05 14.42
N GLU A 33 3.19 -9.13 14.82
CA GLU A 33 3.25 -7.78 14.27
C GLU A 33 3.65 -7.80 12.81
N ALA A 34 4.70 -8.56 12.45
CA ALA A 34 5.09 -8.76 11.06
C ALA A 34 3.96 -9.41 10.24
N ALA A 35 3.25 -10.41 10.78
CA ALA A 35 2.13 -11.04 10.11
C ALA A 35 0.92 -10.10 9.94
N LYS A 36 0.68 -9.18 10.90
CA LYS A 36 -0.35 -8.15 10.78
C LYS A 36 0.04 -7.10 9.74
N ALA A 37 1.28 -6.60 9.78
CA ALA A 37 1.80 -5.64 8.81
C ALA A 37 1.70 -6.20 7.38
N LYS A 38 2.11 -7.45 7.17
CA LYS A 38 2.01 -8.13 5.86
C LYS A 38 0.57 -8.31 5.39
N LYS A 39 -0.40 -8.51 6.30
CA LYS A 39 -1.83 -8.56 5.95
C LYS A 39 -2.41 -7.21 5.57
N GLN A 40 -1.83 -6.12 6.07
CA GLN A 40 -2.27 -4.76 5.81
C GLN A 40 -1.64 -4.15 4.55
N GLN A 41 -0.58 -4.75 4.01
CA GLN A 41 0.02 -4.33 2.74
C GLN A 41 -0.96 -4.48 1.56
N LEU A 42 -0.96 -3.47 0.68
CA LEU A 42 -1.74 -3.46 -0.55
C LEU A 42 -1.17 -4.43 -1.58
N PHE A 43 0.14 -4.42 -1.73
CA PHE A 43 0.90 -5.27 -2.64
C PHE A 43 2.13 -5.86 -1.95
N SER A 44 2.66 -6.94 -2.51
CA SER A 44 3.81 -7.67 -1.96
C SER A 44 5.08 -7.56 -2.81
N PHE A 45 5.05 -6.72 -3.85
CA PHE A 45 6.23 -6.41 -4.66
C PHE A 45 7.03 -5.27 -4.02
N GLU A 46 8.29 -5.20 -4.38
CA GLU A 46 9.20 -4.13 -3.96
C GLU A 46 9.23 -3.00 -5.00
N GLU A 47 9.60 -1.80 -4.58
CA GLU A 47 9.60 -0.61 -5.44
C GLU A 47 10.57 -0.71 -6.63
N ASP A 48 11.70 -1.39 -6.43
CA ASP A 48 12.71 -1.61 -7.47
C ASP A 48 12.25 -2.60 -8.56
N GLN A 49 11.20 -3.38 -8.29
CA GLN A 49 10.60 -4.31 -9.25
C GLN A 49 9.68 -3.61 -10.25
N ILE A 50 9.24 -2.39 -9.96
CA ILE A 50 8.36 -1.59 -10.80
C ILE A 50 9.12 -1.13 -12.05
N GLN A 51 8.61 -1.52 -13.23
CA GLN A 51 9.15 -1.14 -14.54
C GLN A 51 8.32 -0.04 -15.20
N THR A 52 6.99 -0.16 -15.14
CA THR A 52 6.05 0.80 -15.71
C THR A 52 5.03 1.20 -14.65
N LEU A 53 4.68 2.48 -14.62
CA LEU A 53 3.63 3.04 -13.78
C LEU A 53 2.68 3.84 -14.67
N THR A 54 1.40 3.49 -14.65
CA THR A 54 0.36 4.17 -15.43
C THR A 54 -0.74 4.65 -14.51
N ILE A 55 -1.15 5.91 -14.70
CA ILE A 55 -2.26 6.53 -13.98
C ILE A 55 -3.32 6.88 -15.02
N TYR A 56 -4.55 6.45 -14.80
CA TYR A 56 -5.73 6.86 -15.56
C TYR A 56 -6.59 7.76 -14.67
N ARG A 57 -6.84 8.99 -15.11
CA ARG A 57 -7.60 10.01 -14.38
C ARG A 57 -8.14 11.04 -15.38
N ASP A 58 -9.30 11.64 -15.15
CA ASP A 58 -9.85 12.71 -16.02
C ASP A 58 -9.84 12.39 -17.53
N GLN A 59 -10.03 11.11 -17.91
CA GLN A 59 -9.94 10.63 -19.31
C GLN A 59 -8.55 10.78 -19.96
N GLN A 60 -7.53 11.13 -19.19
CA GLN A 60 -6.14 11.24 -19.61
C GLN A 60 -5.31 10.10 -19.00
N THR A 61 -4.21 9.78 -19.68
CA THR A 61 -3.25 8.77 -19.26
C THR A 61 -1.92 9.44 -18.95
N TRP A 62 -1.35 9.11 -17.79
CA TRP A 62 0.02 9.44 -17.43
C TRP A 62 0.78 8.13 -17.33
N GLU A 63 1.76 7.95 -18.21
CA GLU A 63 2.53 6.73 -18.29
C GLU A 63 3.99 7.05 -18.05
N PHE A 64 4.61 6.27 -17.18
CA PHE A 64 5.99 6.42 -16.75
C PHE A 64 6.71 5.08 -16.90
N GLU A 65 7.90 5.13 -17.47
CA GLU A 65 8.75 3.96 -17.68
C GLU A 65 10.12 4.20 -17.03
N ARG A 66 10.62 3.19 -16.33
CA ARG A 66 11.97 3.21 -15.76
C ARG A 66 13.00 3.11 -16.88
N VAL A 67 13.98 4.01 -16.90
CA VAL A 67 15.01 4.10 -17.94
C VAL A 67 16.41 4.16 -17.35
N ASP A 68 17.40 3.60 -18.06
CA ASP A 68 18.81 3.62 -17.65
C ASP A 68 19.51 4.98 -17.93
N LYS A 69 18.77 6.10 -17.92
CA LYS A 69 19.28 7.43 -18.30
C LYS A 69 19.56 8.32 -17.09
N GLN A 70 20.59 9.18 -17.23
CA GLN A 70 21.28 9.87 -16.11
C GLN A 70 20.53 11.03 -15.44
N LYS A 71 19.54 11.68 -16.08
CA LYS A 71 18.87 12.87 -15.53
C LYS A 71 17.81 12.51 -14.47
N SER A 72 17.07 11.43 -14.72
CA SER A 72 16.08 10.86 -13.81
C SER A 72 15.95 9.37 -14.16
N PRO A 73 15.80 8.46 -13.18
CA PRO A 73 15.57 7.04 -13.43
C PRO A 73 14.22 6.76 -14.10
N TRP A 74 13.37 7.77 -14.31
CA TRP A 74 12.05 7.65 -14.89
C TRP A 74 11.83 8.61 -16.06
N GLN A 75 11.16 8.12 -17.10
CA GLN A 75 10.72 8.88 -18.25
C GLN A 75 9.19 8.87 -18.31
N MET A 76 8.57 10.04 -18.43
CA MET A 76 7.17 10.16 -18.81
C MET A 76 7.03 9.86 -20.30
N LYS A 77 6.11 8.99 -20.67
CA LYS A 77 5.74 8.65 -22.05
C LYS A 77 4.45 9.33 -22.49
N GLN A 78 3.54 9.53 -21.55
CA GLN A 78 2.26 10.21 -21.76
C GLN A 78 1.99 11.17 -20.60
N PRO A 79 1.39 12.35 -20.86
CA PRO A 79 0.94 12.85 -22.16
C PRO A 79 2.05 13.37 -23.08
N GLN A 80 3.28 13.50 -22.58
CA GLN A 80 4.43 13.97 -23.35
C GLN A 80 5.67 13.15 -23.01
N ASP A 81 6.62 13.09 -23.95
CA ASP A 81 7.90 12.40 -23.75
C ASP A 81 8.91 13.33 -23.06
N ALA A 82 9.13 13.15 -21.75
CA ALA A 82 10.05 13.97 -20.97
C ALA A 82 10.60 13.25 -19.73
N PRO A 83 11.79 13.62 -19.21
CA PRO A 83 12.27 13.09 -17.94
C PRO A 83 11.27 13.38 -16.81
N ALA A 84 10.95 12.37 -16.02
CA ALA A 84 9.97 12.48 -14.96
C ALA A 84 10.62 12.82 -13.61
N SER A 85 9.84 13.33 -12.67
CA SER A 85 10.26 13.61 -11.30
C SER A 85 10.38 12.30 -10.52
N ASP A 86 11.61 11.94 -10.15
CA ASP A 86 11.87 10.77 -9.30
C ASP A 86 11.15 10.88 -7.95
N ALA A 87 11.10 12.09 -7.37
CA ALA A 87 10.42 12.33 -6.10
C ALA A 87 8.90 12.11 -6.20
N ALA A 88 8.27 12.55 -7.29
CA ALA A 88 6.82 12.36 -7.48
C ALA A 88 6.47 10.88 -7.69
N ILE A 89 7.29 10.17 -8.48
CA ILE A 89 7.09 8.73 -8.73
C ILE A 89 7.36 7.93 -7.46
N SER A 90 8.50 8.17 -6.79
CA SER A 90 8.87 7.53 -5.52
C SER A 90 7.79 7.70 -4.45
N PHE A 91 7.12 8.85 -4.40
CA PHE A 91 6.01 9.07 -3.48
C PHE A 91 4.85 8.10 -3.75
N LEU A 92 4.42 7.97 -5.01
CA LEU A 92 3.31 7.09 -5.37
C LEU A 92 3.67 5.60 -5.24
N THR A 93 4.86 5.20 -5.68
CA THR A 93 5.35 3.82 -5.54
C THR A 93 5.52 3.43 -4.08
N ASN A 94 6.02 4.34 -3.23
CA ASN A 94 6.07 4.12 -1.78
C ASN A 94 4.67 3.92 -1.18
N LEU A 95 3.66 4.70 -1.60
CA LEU A 95 2.28 4.47 -1.18
C LEU A 95 1.75 3.11 -1.64
N LEU A 96 2.13 2.60 -2.81
CA LEU A 96 1.69 1.27 -3.28
C LEU A 96 2.34 0.13 -2.46
N VAL A 97 3.64 0.24 -2.17
CA VAL A 97 4.43 -0.82 -1.49
C VAL A 97 4.24 -0.78 0.03
N ASN A 98 4.36 0.42 0.60
CA ASN A 98 4.36 0.66 2.05
C ASN A 98 3.02 1.20 2.56
N GLY A 99 2.09 1.55 1.67
CA GLY A 99 0.76 2.00 2.06
C GLY A 99 0.05 0.96 2.88
N ILE A 100 -0.27 1.35 4.12
CA ILE A 100 -1.01 0.51 5.05
C ILE A 100 -2.48 0.61 4.68
N ASN A 101 -3.13 -0.52 4.36
CA ASN A 101 -4.58 -0.56 4.41
C ASN A 101 -4.98 -0.32 5.87
N SER A 102 -5.72 0.76 6.11
CA SER A 102 -6.16 1.05 7.48
C SER A 102 -7.17 -0.01 7.90
N ARG A 103 -8.06 -0.40 6.96
CA ARG A 103 -9.10 -1.42 7.06
C ARG A 103 -9.47 -1.96 5.68
N SER A 104 -10.04 -3.17 5.64
CA SER A 104 -10.83 -3.64 4.50
C SER A 104 -12.12 -4.30 5.00
N PHE A 105 -13.14 -4.33 4.14
CA PHE A 105 -14.40 -5.02 4.40
C PHE A 105 -14.99 -5.56 3.11
N THR A 106 -15.87 -6.55 3.22
CA THR A 106 -16.50 -7.19 2.06
C THR A 106 -17.97 -6.80 1.96
N VAL A 107 -18.39 -6.42 0.76
CA VAL A 107 -19.77 -6.05 0.41
C VAL A 107 -20.25 -6.82 -0.80
N SER A 108 -21.54 -6.66 -1.15
CA SER A 108 -22.04 -7.14 -2.44
C SER A 108 -21.34 -6.37 -3.57
N SER A 109 -20.93 -7.08 -4.62
CA SER A 109 -20.37 -6.45 -5.83
C SER A 109 -21.32 -5.42 -6.48
N GLN A 110 -22.62 -5.50 -6.21
CA GLN A 110 -23.62 -4.53 -6.68
C GLN A 110 -23.48 -3.15 -6.01
N GLN A 111 -22.79 -3.07 -4.87
CA GLN A 111 -22.59 -1.82 -4.13
C GLN A 111 -21.35 -1.05 -4.58
N ARG A 112 -20.68 -1.47 -5.66
CA ARG A 112 -19.45 -0.86 -6.17
C ARG A 112 -19.60 0.65 -6.44
N GLN A 113 -20.76 1.06 -6.95
CA GLN A 113 -21.11 2.47 -7.15
C GLN A 113 -21.17 3.27 -5.84
N GLU A 114 -21.61 2.68 -4.74
CA GLU A 114 -21.72 3.35 -3.42
C GLU A 114 -20.37 3.84 -2.91
N TYR A 115 -19.27 3.24 -3.37
CA TYR A 115 -17.89 3.56 -3.03
C TYR A 115 -17.15 4.35 -4.12
N GLY A 116 -17.85 4.74 -5.20
CA GLY A 116 -17.25 5.47 -6.33
C GLY A 116 -16.31 4.63 -7.19
N LEU A 117 -16.42 3.30 -7.16
CA LEU A 117 -15.51 2.40 -7.87
C LEU A 117 -15.94 2.09 -9.32
N ASP A 118 -17.18 2.41 -9.68
CA ASP A 118 -17.68 2.32 -11.06
C ASP A 118 -17.24 3.50 -11.93
N GLN A 119 -17.12 4.68 -11.32
CA GLN A 119 -16.52 5.88 -11.91
C GLN A 119 -15.34 6.30 -11.02
N PRO A 120 -14.20 5.60 -11.15
CA PRO A 120 -13.07 5.81 -10.26
C PRO A 120 -12.50 7.22 -10.42
N SER A 121 -12.04 7.80 -9.31
CA SER A 121 -11.32 9.08 -9.32
C SER A 121 -10.00 8.92 -10.08
N ALA A 122 -9.29 7.82 -9.84
CA ALA A 122 -8.14 7.41 -10.62
C ALA A 122 -7.95 5.89 -10.59
N THR A 123 -7.23 5.37 -11.57
CA THR A 123 -6.75 3.98 -11.58
C THR A 123 -5.25 3.99 -11.74
N VAL A 124 -4.54 3.33 -10.82
CA VAL A 124 -3.09 3.16 -10.87
C VAL A 124 -2.78 1.74 -11.30
N VAL A 125 -1.97 1.59 -12.34
CA VAL A 125 -1.50 0.31 -12.87
C VAL A 125 0.01 0.29 -12.77
N VAL A 126 0.55 -0.82 -12.29
CA VAL A 126 1.97 -1.10 -12.20
C VAL A 126 2.28 -2.35 -12.99
N GLU A 127 3.25 -2.26 -13.89
CA GLU A 127 3.87 -3.42 -14.52
C GLU A 127 5.24 -3.65 -13.90
N LEU A 128 5.47 -4.86 -13.43
CA LEU A 128 6.75 -5.27 -12.85
C LEU A 128 7.71 -5.77 -13.93
N LYS A 129 9.00 -5.85 -13.59
CA LYS A 129 10.05 -6.41 -14.46
C LYS A 129 9.79 -7.84 -14.94
N ASN A 130 9.02 -8.62 -14.18
CA ASN A 130 8.59 -9.97 -14.52
C ASN A 130 7.28 -10.01 -15.35
N GLN A 131 6.80 -8.85 -15.83
CA GLN A 131 5.57 -8.67 -16.60
C GLN A 131 4.27 -8.91 -15.80
N GLU A 132 4.35 -9.05 -14.48
CA GLU A 132 3.15 -9.08 -13.63
C GLU A 132 2.51 -7.68 -13.57
N ILE A 133 1.19 -7.63 -13.74
CA ILE A 133 0.41 -6.40 -13.72
C ILE A 133 -0.41 -6.33 -12.44
N HIS A 134 -0.20 -5.24 -11.71
CA HIS A 134 -0.93 -4.88 -10.49
C HIS A 134 -1.78 -3.64 -10.73
N GLN A 135 -2.98 -3.61 -10.14
CA GLN A 135 -3.90 -2.49 -10.30
C GLN A 135 -4.52 -2.08 -8.96
N LEU A 136 -4.61 -0.77 -8.74
CA LEU A 136 -5.35 -0.17 -7.64
C LEU A 136 -6.35 0.83 -8.23
N ILE A 137 -7.64 0.55 -8.04
CA ILE A 137 -8.73 1.44 -8.46
C ILE A 137 -9.09 2.30 -7.26
N LEU A 138 -9.03 3.63 -7.42
CA LEU A 138 -9.37 4.60 -6.39
C LEU A 138 -10.78 5.12 -6.62
N GLY A 139 -11.62 5.01 -5.60
CA GLY A 139 -12.99 5.52 -5.59
C GLY A 139 -13.07 6.91 -4.98
N LYS A 140 -14.15 7.16 -4.24
CA LYS A 140 -14.36 8.42 -3.52
C LYS A 140 -13.74 8.39 -2.11
N PRO A 141 -13.48 9.56 -1.50
CA PRO A 141 -13.13 9.66 -0.09
C PRO A 141 -14.19 9.01 0.82
N ASP A 142 -13.73 8.54 1.99
CA ASP A 142 -14.62 8.07 3.05
C ASP A 142 -15.38 9.24 3.68
N PHE A 143 -16.33 8.93 4.58
CA PHE A 143 -17.19 9.96 5.17
C PHE A 143 -16.41 11.01 5.98
N ASN A 144 -15.27 10.61 6.57
CA ASN A 144 -14.46 11.49 7.40
C ASN A 144 -13.44 12.31 6.57
N GLY A 145 -13.18 11.91 5.33
CA GLY A 145 -12.15 12.52 4.47
C GLY A 145 -10.72 12.13 4.84
N ASN A 146 -10.55 11.07 5.63
CA ASN A 146 -9.24 10.60 6.09
C ASN A 146 -8.70 9.44 5.25
N SER A 147 -9.54 8.81 4.43
CA SER A 147 -9.17 7.67 3.60
C SER A 147 -9.94 7.68 2.30
N ILE A 148 -9.50 6.88 1.33
CA ILE A 148 -10.17 6.69 0.05
C ILE A 148 -10.59 5.24 -0.06
N TYR A 149 -11.79 5.00 -0.57
CA TYR A 149 -12.19 3.64 -0.92
C TYR A 149 -11.39 3.17 -2.13
N ALA A 150 -10.85 1.97 -2.08
CA ALA A 150 -10.11 1.40 -3.18
C ALA A 150 -10.49 -0.06 -3.42
N GLU A 151 -10.18 -0.53 -4.63
CA GLU A 151 -10.36 -1.91 -5.04
C GLU A 151 -9.08 -2.43 -5.68
N ASN A 152 -8.71 -3.66 -5.33
CA ASN A 152 -7.69 -4.43 -6.01
C ASN A 152 -8.38 -5.54 -6.83
N PRO A 153 -8.48 -5.40 -8.17
CA PRO A 153 -9.17 -6.37 -9.03
C PRO A 153 -8.65 -7.81 -8.90
N GLN A 154 -7.37 -7.99 -8.55
CA GLN A 154 -6.74 -9.29 -8.36
C GLN A 154 -7.26 -10.02 -7.10
N ARG A 155 -7.91 -9.31 -6.16
CA ARG A 155 -8.55 -9.89 -4.97
C ARG A 155 -10.06 -10.15 -5.13
N ARG A 156 -10.61 -9.95 -6.34
CA ARG A 156 -12.06 -10.13 -6.60
C ARG A 156 -12.51 -11.56 -6.37
N THR A 157 -13.64 -11.69 -5.68
CA THR A 157 -14.37 -12.96 -5.53
C THR A 157 -15.72 -12.82 -6.22
N PRO A 158 -16.20 -13.80 -7.01
CA PRO A 158 -17.50 -13.69 -7.66
C PRO A 158 -18.63 -13.32 -6.69
N GLY A 159 -19.39 -12.27 -7.02
CA GLY A 159 -20.49 -11.74 -6.23
C GLY A 159 -20.09 -10.88 -5.01
N LYS A 160 -18.81 -10.86 -4.62
CA LYS A 160 -18.29 -10.13 -3.47
C LYS A 160 -17.24 -9.10 -3.88
N LEU A 161 -17.32 -7.92 -3.28
CA LEU A 161 -16.35 -6.86 -3.46
C LEU A 161 -15.59 -6.65 -2.15
N GLU A 162 -14.27 -6.82 -2.17
CA GLU A 162 -13.42 -6.34 -1.08
C GLU A 162 -13.15 -4.85 -1.30
N VAL A 163 -13.66 -4.01 -0.41
CA VAL A 163 -13.38 -2.57 -0.39
C VAL A 163 -12.25 -2.33 0.59
N LEU A 164 -11.18 -1.71 0.10
CA LEU A 164 -10.02 -1.29 0.87
C LEU A 164 -10.20 0.17 1.28
N LEU A 165 -9.69 0.55 2.47
CA LEU A 165 -9.47 1.95 2.83
C LEU A 165 -7.98 2.23 2.78
N VAL A 166 -7.60 3.10 1.86
CA VAL A 166 -6.21 3.53 1.65
C VAL A 166 -6.01 4.98 2.08
N SER A 167 -4.76 5.39 2.29
CA SER A 167 -4.43 6.77 2.68
C SER A 167 -5.02 7.79 1.70
N ILE A 168 -5.47 8.94 2.23
CA ILE A 168 -5.85 10.11 1.43
C ILE A 168 -4.68 10.64 0.58
N ASP A 169 -3.44 10.30 0.94
CA ASP A 169 -2.24 10.62 0.16
C ASP A 169 -2.27 10.11 -1.27
N PHE A 170 -3.04 9.04 -1.54
CA PHE A 170 -3.27 8.58 -2.90
C PHE A 170 -4.00 9.62 -3.74
N GLU A 171 -4.95 10.38 -3.18
CA GLU A 171 -5.64 11.46 -3.89
C GLU A 171 -4.65 12.55 -4.30
N TYR A 172 -3.81 12.99 -3.37
CA TYR A 172 -2.77 13.98 -3.68
C TYR A 172 -1.76 13.44 -4.70
N ALA A 173 -1.33 12.18 -4.56
CA ALA A 173 -0.37 11.56 -5.46
C ALA A 173 -0.89 11.50 -6.90
N VAL A 174 -2.12 11.03 -7.10
CA VAL A 174 -2.69 10.86 -8.45
C VAL A 174 -3.19 12.18 -9.03
N ASN A 175 -3.54 13.19 -8.22
CA ASN A 175 -4.05 14.50 -8.65
C ASN A 175 -2.97 15.56 -8.92
N ARG A 176 -1.68 15.22 -8.83
CA ARG A 176 -0.56 16.14 -9.12
C ARG A 176 -0.71 16.83 -10.48
N GLN A 177 -0.25 18.07 -10.55
CA GLN A 177 -0.17 18.82 -11.80
C GLN A 177 0.88 18.19 -12.72
N GLN A 178 0.71 18.34 -14.03
CA GLN A 178 1.65 17.77 -15.01
C GLN A 178 3.09 18.26 -14.79
N SER A 179 3.29 19.52 -14.39
CA SER A 179 4.62 20.10 -14.11
C SER A 179 5.33 19.47 -12.90
N GLU A 180 4.59 18.90 -11.96
CA GLU A 180 5.16 18.20 -10.80
C GLU A 180 5.65 16.80 -11.15
N TRP A 181 5.09 16.21 -12.20
CA TRP A 181 5.52 14.93 -12.75
C TRP A 181 6.78 15.04 -13.61
N LEU A 182 7.16 16.24 -14.02
CA LEU A 182 8.35 16.48 -14.84
C LEU A 182 9.56 16.71 -13.94
N TYR A 183 10.72 16.27 -14.40
CA TYR A 183 11.99 16.55 -13.76
C TYR A 183 12.19 18.07 -13.61
N GLN A 184 12.48 18.50 -12.40
CA GLN A 184 12.83 19.89 -12.09
C GLN A 184 14.33 19.95 -11.78
N GLU A 185 15.05 20.73 -12.58
CA GLU A 185 16.46 21.01 -12.32
C GLU A 185 16.51 21.90 -11.07
N THR A 186 17.01 21.38 -9.95
CA THR A 186 17.19 22.19 -8.74
C THR A 186 18.25 23.24 -9.04
N SER A 187 17.82 24.50 -9.23
CA SER A 187 18.74 25.64 -9.27
C SER A 187 19.52 25.66 -7.96
N LYS A 188 20.82 25.42 -8.05
CA LYS A 188 21.76 25.70 -6.94
C LYS A 188 21.89 27.19 -6.71
#